data_AF-A0A8F2Q354-F1
#
_entry.id   AF-A0A8F2Q354-F1
#
_cell.length_a   1.000
_cell.length_b   1.000
_cell.length_c   1.000
_cell.angle_alpha   90.00
_cell.angle_beta   90.00
_cell.angle_gamma   90.00
#
_symmetry.space_group_name_H-M   'P 1'
#
loop_
_entity.id
_entity.type
_entity.pdbx_description
1 polymer ?
#
loop_
_entity_poly.entity_id
_entity_poly.type
_entity_poly.pdbx_seq_one_letter_code
_entity_poly.pdbx_strand_id
1 'polypeptide(L)'
;MISVFLFWFLLFILICLYNSNFYSGLSTGQHNISVWSSSFECGFIGHNVKVNSFSSGFFILLVFFVIFDLEISLLLNIIFQEEFYKNLIYYSIFLLIVSFGFIIEVISGFVNWYN
;
A
#
# COMPACT_ATOMS: atom_id res chain seq x y z
N MET A 1 14.88 3.83 32.85
CA MET A 1 15.82 3.52 31.75
C MET A 1 16.07 2.02 31.61
N ILE A 2 16.45 1.31 32.68
CA ILE A 2 16.69 -0.15 32.63
C ILE A 2 15.44 -0.96 32.23
N SER A 3 14.25 -0.55 32.69
CA SER A 3 12.97 -1.20 32.37
C SER A 3 12.59 -1.06 30.89
N VAL A 4 12.88 0.09 30.30
CA VAL A 4 12.65 0.34 28.86
C VAL A 4 13.57 -0.53 28.03
N PHE A 5 14.83 -0.68 28.45
CA PHE A 5 15.80 -1.53 27.75
C PHE A 5 15.40 -3.02 27.81
N LEU A 6 14.95 -3.50 28.98
CA LEU A 6 14.45 -4.86 29.14
C LEU A 6 13.23 -5.15 28.27
N PHE A 7 12.32 -4.19 28.12
CA PHE A 7 11.14 -4.33 27.27
C PHE A 7 11.52 -4.50 25.79
N TRP A 8 12.41 -3.65 25.27
CA TRP A 8 12.88 -3.75 23.89
C TRP A 8 13.67 -5.03 23.62
N PHE A 9 14.48 -5.47 24.59
CA PHE A 9 15.20 -6.73 24.49
C PHE A 9 14.25 -7.95 24.43
N LEU A 10 13.19 -7.94 25.24
CA LEU A 10 12.18 -8.99 25.24
C LEU A 10 11.39 -9.04 23.92
N LEU A 11 11.02 -7.88 23.36
CA LEU A 11 10.38 -7.79 22.05
C LEU A 11 11.29 -8.35 20.94
N PHE A 12 12.58 -8.01 20.97
CA PHE A 12 13.55 -8.51 19.99
C PHE A 12 13.65 -10.04 20.04
N ILE A 13 13.72 -10.63 21.23
CA ILE A 13 13.74 -12.09 21.41
C ILE A 13 12.47 -12.75 20.86
N LEU A 14 11.29 -12.19 21.15
CA LEU A 14 10.03 -12.74 20.64
C LEU A 14 9.96 -12.72 19.11
N ILE A 15 10.44 -11.64 18.48
CA ILE A 15 10.50 -11.50 17.03
C ILE A 15 11.50 -12.50 16.43
N CYS A 16 12.66 -12.69 17.05
CA CYS A 16 13.63 -13.70 16.62
C CYS A 16 13.05 -15.12 16.74
N LEU A 17 12.34 -15.43 17.83
CA LEU A 17 11.69 -16.73 18.02
C LEU A 17 10.61 -16.98 16.97
N TYR A 18 9.78 -15.99 16.66
CA TYR A 18 8.78 -16.10 15.59
C TYR A 18 9.43 -16.39 14.23
N ASN A 19 10.46 -15.64 13.86
CA ASN A 19 11.16 -15.83 12.58
C ASN A 19 12.03 -17.08 12.50
N SER A 20 12.44 -17.63 13.65
CA SER A 20 13.27 -18.85 13.72
C SER A 20 12.55 -20.12 13.24
N ASN A 21 11.28 -20.03 12.84
CA ASN A 21 10.51 -21.13 12.26
C ASN A 21 10.50 -22.39 13.17
N PHE A 22 10.70 -22.22 14.47
CA PHE A 22 10.79 -23.33 15.41
C PHE A 22 9.48 -24.15 15.47
N TYR A 23 8.35 -23.48 15.25
CA TYR A 23 7.03 -24.12 15.15
C TYR A 23 6.78 -24.82 13.81
N SER A 24 7.48 -24.47 12.73
CA SER A 24 7.29 -25.14 11.43
C SER A 24 8.01 -26.48 11.34
N GLY A 25 8.99 -26.73 12.21
CA GLY A 25 9.74 -28.00 12.27
C GLY A 25 9.03 -29.14 13.01
N LEU A 26 7.95 -28.86 13.76
CA LEU A 26 7.25 -29.89 14.55
C LEU A 26 6.17 -30.65 13.76
N SER A 27 5.97 -30.34 12.47
CA SER A 27 4.89 -30.89 11.64
C SER A 27 5.33 -31.94 10.62
N THR A 28 6.49 -32.57 10.78
CA THR A 28 6.97 -33.64 9.87
C THR A 28 6.26 -35.00 10.08
N GLY A 29 5.02 -35.01 10.58
CA GLY A 29 4.31 -36.25 10.94
C GLY A 29 2.79 -36.26 10.73
N GLN A 30 2.19 -35.23 10.11
CA GLN A 30 0.74 -35.19 9.93
C GLN A 30 0.36 -34.72 8.52
N HIS A 31 0.44 -35.66 7.56
CA HIS A 31 -0.05 -35.49 6.18
C HIS A 31 -1.49 -34.96 6.07
N ASN A 32 -2.33 -35.14 7.12
CA ASN A 32 -3.72 -34.70 7.10
C ASN A 32 -3.91 -33.24 7.53
N ILE A 33 -3.10 -32.69 8.43
CA ILE A 33 -3.26 -31.30 8.91
C ILE A 33 -2.76 -30.28 7.88
N SER A 34 -1.76 -30.66 7.09
CA SER A 34 -1.30 -29.83 5.97
C SER A 34 -2.38 -29.60 4.90
N VAL A 35 -3.37 -30.49 4.76
CA VAL A 35 -4.47 -30.29 3.79
C VAL A 35 -5.36 -29.12 4.21
N TRP A 36 -5.71 -29.01 5.49
CA TRP A 36 -6.59 -27.95 6.01
C TRP A 36 -5.89 -26.61 6.19
N SER A 37 -4.56 -26.61 6.39
CA SER A 37 -3.78 -25.37 6.51
C SER A 37 -3.07 -24.95 5.21
N SER A 38 -3.31 -25.66 4.10
CA SER A 38 -2.77 -25.30 2.80
C SER A 38 -3.59 -24.21 2.11
N SER A 39 -2.96 -23.44 1.23
CA SER A 39 -3.67 -22.52 0.35
C SER A 39 -4.68 -23.27 -0.52
N PHE A 40 -5.87 -22.70 -0.71
CA PHE A 40 -6.85 -23.26 -1.64
C PHE A 40 -6.33 -23.13 -3.09
N GLU A 41 -6.21 -24.27 -3.77
CA GLU A 41 -5.77 -24.38 -5.17
C GLU A 41 -6.76 -25.15 -6.04
N CYS A 42 -8.05 -25.06 -5.73
CA CYS A 42 -9.11 -25.71 -6.50
C CYS A 42 -8.88 -27.23 -6.71
N GLY A 43 -8.23 -27.91 -5.76
CA GLY A 43 -8.00 -29.37 -5.82
C GLY A 43 -6.72 -29.81 -6.53
N PHE A 44 -5.87 -28.89 -6.99
CA PHE A 44 -4.55 -29.21 -7.55
C PHE A 44 -3.45 -29.25 -6.47
N ILE A 45 -2.33 -29.92 -6.77
CA ILE A 45 -1.13 -29.88 -5.94
C ILE A 45 -0.44 -28.52 -6.13
N GLY A 46 -0.18 -27.84 -5.00
CA GLY A 46 0.60 -26.61 -4.91
C GLY A 46 2.04 -26.79 -5.31
N HIS A 47 2.26 -26.77 -6.62
CA HIS A 47 3.56 -26.58 -7.19
C HIS A 47 3.62 -25.14 -7.70
N ASN A 48 4.13 -24.25 -6.85
CA ASN A 48 4.93 -23.06 -7.17
C ASN A 48 4.74 -21.97 -6.11
N VAL A 49 5.82 -21.22 -5.85
CA VAL A 49 5.75 -19.98 -5.08
C VAL A 49 4.76 -19.05 -5.78
N LYS A 50 3.74 -18.59 -5.06
CA LYS A 50 2.81 -17.57 -5.54
C LYS A 50 3.57 -16.26 -5.72
N VAL A 51 4.24 -16.11 -6.86
CA VAL A 51 4.74 -14.82 -7.30
C VAL A 51 3.51 -14.03 -7.69
N ASN A 52 3.07 -13.15 -6.79
CA ASN A 52 2.00 -12.23 -7.11
C ASN A 52 2.53 -11.33 -8.23
N SER A 53 2.06 -11.55 -9.47
CA SER A 53 2.32 -10.67 -10.59
C SER A 53 1.55 -9.37 -10.35
N PHE A 54 2.06 -8.57 -9.42
CA PHE A 54 1.53 -7.24 -9.15
C PHE A 54 1.72 -6.43 -10.43
N SER A 55 0.62 -6.04 -11.06
CA SER A 55 0.68 -5.19 -12.25
C SER A 55 1.23 -3.83 -11.84
N SER A 56 2.25 -3.36 -12.56
CA SER A 56 2.85 -2.04 -12.37
C SER A 56 1.84 -0.90 -12.46
N GLY A 57 0.68 -1.12 -13.09
CA GLY A 57 -0.42 -0.15 -13.14
C GLY A 57 -0.96 0.22 -11.75
N PHE A 58 -1.13 -0.76 -10.85
CA PHE A 58 -1.61 -0.49 -9.50
C PHE A 58 -0.62 0.34 -8.68
N PHE A 59 0.68 0.13 -8.90
CA PHE A 59 1.72 0.93 -8.25
C PHE A 59 1.61 2.40 -8.65
N ILE A 60 1.48 2.64 -9.95
CA ILE A 60 1.43 3.98 -10.54
C ILE A 60 0.18 4.72 -10.06
N LEU A 61 -0.97 4.03 -10.02
CA LEU A 61 -2.22 4.59 -9.50
C LEU A 61 -2.10 5.01 -8.02
N LEU A 62 -1.41 4.22 -7.20
CA LEU A 62 -1.18 4.56 -5.78
C LEU A 62 -0.32 5.82 -5.64
N VAL A 63 0.75 5.96 -6.43
CA VAL A 63 1.59 7.15 -6.40
C VAL A 63 0.81 8.39 -6.83
N PHE A 64 0.02 8.31 -7.89
CA PHE A 64 -0.83 9.43 -8.32
C PHE A 64 -1.89 9.79 -7.29
N PHE A 65 -2.51 8.80 -6.64
CA PHE A 65 -3.47 9.04 -5.56
C PHE A 65 -2.85 9.87 -4.43
N VAL A 66 -1.61 9.57 -4.02
CA VAL A 66 -0.92 10.34 -2.98
C VAL A 66 -0.64 11.78 -3.42
N ILE A 67 -0.25 11.99 -4.68
CA ILE A 67 0.01 13.33 -5.22
C ILE A 67 -1.27 14.15 -5.26
N PHE A 68 -2.37 13.56 -5.75
CA PHE A 68 -3.65 14.25 -5.85
C PHE A 68 -4.25 14.58 -4.46
N ASP A 69 -4.07 13.72 -3.46
CA ASP A 69 -4.48 13.99 -2.08
C ASP A 69 -3.71 15.15 -1.45
N LEU A 70 -2.41 15.28 -1.78
CA LEU A 70 -1.60 16.44 -1.38
C LEU A 70 -2.10 17.73 -2.05
N GLU A 71 -2.39 17.70 -3.34
CA GLU A 71 -2.92 18.85 -4.09
C GLU A 71 -4.28 19.32 -3.55
N ILE A 72 -5.17 18.39 -3.20
CA ILE A 72 -6.45 18.71 -2.56
C ILE A 72 -6.22 19.32 -1.17
N SER A 73 -5.28 18.78 -0.39
CA SER A 73 -4.95 19.32 0.93
C SER A 73 -4.46 20.77 0.85
N LEU A 74 -3.68 21.11 -0.19
CA LEU A 74 -3.29 22.50 -0.47
C LEU A 74 -4.48 23.38 -0.86
N LEU A 75 -5.42 22.84 -1.63
CA LEU A 75 -6.63 23.55 -2.04
C LEU A 75 -7.57 23.82 -0.84
N LEU A 76 -7.67 22.90 0.12
CA LEU A 76 -8.46 23.09 1.34
C LEU A 76 -8.02 24.32 2.15
N ASN A 77 -6.74 24.66 2.09
CA ASN A 77 -6.17 25.80 2.80
C ASN A 77 -6.76 27.16 2.33
N ILE A 78 -7.42 27.20 1.17
CA ILE A 78 -8.11 28.40 0.64
C ILE A 78 -9.17 28.92 1.60
N ILE A 79 -9.93 28.02 2.24
CA ILE A 79 -11.06 28.37 3.11
C ILE A 79 -10.58 29.16 4.34
N PHE A 80 -9.33 28.96 4.74
CA PHE A 80 -8.72 29.61 5.91
C PHE A 80 -8.02 30.93 5.58
N GLN A 81 -7.92 31.33 4.30
CA GLN A 81 -7.27 32.59 3.92
C GLN A 81 -8.25 33.76 3.87
N GLU A 82 -7.92 34.84 4.57
CA GLU A 82 -8.74 36.07 4.60
C GLU A 82 -8.64 36.92 3.31
N GLU A 83 -7.54 36.79 2.56
CA GLU A 83 -7.23 37.58 1.34
C GLU A 83 -7.54 36.80 0.04
N PHE A 84 -8.73 36.20 -0.03
CA PHE A 84 -9.14 35.33 -1.16
C PHE A 84 -9.00 36.01 -2.54
N TYR A 85 -9.43 37.26 -2.65
CA TYR A 85 -9.49 37.96 -3.94
C TYR A 85 -8.12 38.22 -4.58
N LYS A 86 -7.07 38.45 -3.78
CA LYS A 86 -5.72 38.68 -4.32
C LYS A 86 -5.08 37.39 -4.82
N ASN A 87 -5.38 36.26 -4.17
CA ASN A 87 -4.78 34.96 -4.50
C ASN A 87 -5.59 34.13 -5.51
N LEU A 88 -6.81 34.56 -5.86
CA LEU A 88 -7.71 33.88 -6.80
C LEU A 88 -7.04 33.46 -8.12
N ILE A 89 -6.19 34.31 -8.68
CA ILE A 89 -5.46 34.03 -9.93
C ILE A 89 -4.47 32.87 -9.77
N TYR A 90 -3.78 32.78 -8.63
CA TYR A 90 -2.86 31.67 -8.39
C TYR A 90 -3.62 30.36 -8.20
N TYR A 91 -4.79 30.40 -7.54
CA TYR A 91 -5.65 29.23 -7.36
C TYR A 91 -6.29 28.75 -8.67
N SER A 92 -6.70 29.66 -9.55
CA SER A 92 -7.24 29.29 -10.85
C SER A 92 -6.18 28.66 -11.76
N ILE A 93 -4.95 29.19 -11.75
CA ILE A 93 -3.81 28.60 -12.45
C ILE A 93 -3.48 27.21 -11.87
N PHE A 94 -3.49 27.08 -10.54
CA PHE A 94 -3.26 25.80 -9.87
C PHE A 94 -4.31 24.75 -10.27
N LEU A 95 -5.60 25.08 -10.23
CA LEU A 95 -6.68 24.20 -10.68
C LEU A 95 -6.55 23.81 -12.17
N LEU A 96 -6.09 24.72 -13.02
CA LEU A 96 -5.84 24.41 -14.43
C LEU A 96 -4.71 23.38 -14.60
N ILE A 97 -3.64 23.49 -13.80
CA ILE A 97 -2.53 22.54 -13.83
C ILE A 97 -2.99 21.15 -13.36
N VAL A 98 -3.71 21.09 -12.24
CA VAL A 98 -4.24 19.83 -11.68
C VAL A 98 -5.19 19.15 -12.66
N SER A 99 -6.13 19.89 -13.25
CA SER A 99 -7.07 19.34 -14.25
C SER A 99 -6.37 18.87 -15.52
N PHE A 100 -5.32 19.57 -15.97
CA PHE A 100 -4.53 19.13 -17.12
C PHE A 100 -3.74 17.84 -16.82
N GLY A 101 -3.13 17.73 -15.65
CA GLY A 101 -2.45 16.51 -15.22
C GLY A 101 -3.39 15.30 -15.19
N PHE A 102 -4.60 15.48 -14.63
CA PHE A 102 -5.63 14.44 -14.62
C PHE A 102 -6.06 14.00 -16.03
N ILE A 103 -6.25 14.94 -16.96
CA ILE A 103 -6.62 14.61 -18.35
C ILE A 103 -5.53 13.77 -19.03
N ILE A 104 -4.25 14.11 -18.85
CA ILE A 104 -3.13 13.32 -19.39
C ILE A 104 -3.15 11.90 -18.85
N GLU A 105 -3.44 11.73 -17.56
CA GLU A 105 -3.49 10.41 -16.92
C GLU A 105 -4.61 9.53 -17.52
N VAL A 106 -5.81 10.10 -17.68
CA VAL A 106 -6.96 9.39 -18.29
C VAL A 106 -6.64 8.98 -19.72
N ILE A 107 -6.04 9.87 -20.52
CA ILE A 107 -5.65 9.58 -21.91
C ILE A 107 -4.56 8.52 -21.98
N SER A 108 -3.63 8.50 -21.02
CA SER A 108 -2.54 7.52 -20.95
C SER A 108 -3.03 6.10 -20.63
N GLY A 109 -4.31 5.93 -20.28
CA GLY A 109 -4.92 4.63 -20.09
C GLY A 109 -4.56 3.93 -18.78
N PHE A 110 -3.93 4.63 -17.83
CA PHE A 110 -3.65 4.09 -16.49
C PHE A 110 -4.92 3.78 -15.69
N VAL A 111 -6.01 4.50 -16.00
CA VAL A 111 -7.34 4.29 -15.39
C VAL A 111 -8.16 3.24 -16.15
N ASN A 112 -7.67 2.75 -17.30
CA ASN A 112 -8.43 1.80 -18.11
C ASN A 112 -8.17 0.38 -17.59
N TRP A 113 -9.10 -0.07 -16.73
CA TRP A 113 -9.21 -1.45 -16.32
C TRP A 113 -9.74 -2.23 -17.51
N TYR A 114 -8.84 -2.75 -18.35
CA TYR A 114 -9.25 -3.70 -19.37
C TYR A 114 -9.91 -4.90 -18.68
N ASN A 115 -11.09 -5.26 -19.19
CA ASN A 115 -11.84 -6.45 -18.79
C ASN A 115 -11.13 -7.72 -19.26
#